data_AF-A0A132B8T5-F1
#
_entry.id   AF-A0A132B8T5-F1
#
_cell.length_a   1.000
_cell.length_b   1.000
_cell.length_c   1.000
_cell.angle_alpha   90.00
_cell.angle_beta   90.00
_cell.angle_gamma   90.00
#
_symmetry.space_group_name_H-M   'P 1'
#
loop_
_entity.id
_entity.type
_entity.pdbx_description
1 polymer ?
#
loop_
_entity_poly.entity_id
_entity_poly.type
_entity_poly.pdbx_seq_one_letter_code
_entity_poly.pdbx_strand_id
1 'polypeptide(L)'
;MEKSKEASVEKCRDGKEGQKSASANAKSYKGLLKSLARMRQQPNRHEELASKTSQWTWTNKQCREWITAVSVWYLGYDEVDGEKAAAKFQGFGPSLFATTIRNWEMIFGNKHKAHSVCMLIYNLQREKGAVPRSIGVHDPWKEVQ
;
A
#
# COMPACT_ATOMS: atom_id res chain seq x y z
N MET A 1 45.47 -36.64 77.91
CA MET A 1 44.92 -37.81 77.20
C MET A 1 43.66 -37.33 76.50
N GLU A 2 43.43 -37.46 75.21
CA GLU A 2 44.17 -38.02 74.08
C GLU A 2 43.47 -37.50 72.80
N LYS A 3 44.25 -37.13 71.78
CA LYS A 3 44.06 -37.24 70.31
C LYS A 3 42.65 -37.06 69.71
N SER A 4 42.42 -36.06 68.83
CA SER A 4 42.83 -35.94 67.40
C SER A 4 41.95 -36.69 66.39
N LYS A 5 41.64 -35.95 65.29
CA LYS A 5 41.45 -36.30 63.85
C LYS A 5 40.07 -35.90 63.28
N GLU A 6 40.01 -34.88 62.39
CA GLU A 6 40.11 -34.92 60.89
C GLU A 6 38.91 -35.64 60.25
N ALA A 7 38.28 -35.27 59.12
CA ALA A 7 38.31 -34.17 58.15
C ALA A 7 37.18 -34.46 57.10
N SER A 8 37.01 -33.58 56.10
CA SER A 8 36.27 -33.73 54.80
C SER A 8 34.87 -33.12 54.78
N VAL A 9 34.62 -31.96 54.14
CA VAL A 9 34.67 -31.61 52.69
C VAL A 9 33.71 -32.47 51.87
N GLU A 10 32.50 -31.96 51.66
CA GLU A 10 31.58 -32.46 50.65
C GLU A 10 31.13 -31.34 49.71
N LYS A 11 31.09 -31.70 48.43
CA LYS A 11 31.37 -30.88 47.26
C LYS A 11 30.05 -30.70 46.52
N CYS A 12 29.53 -29.47 46.41
CA CYS A 12 28.37 -29.16 45.58
C CYS A 12 28.68 -29.46 44.11
N ARG A 13 27.84 -30.29 43.47
CA ARG A 13 27.93 -30.66 42.06
C ARG A 13 26.88 -29.88 41.28
N ASP A 14 27.34 -29.01 40.39
CA ASP A 14 26.53 -28.33 39.37
C ASP A 14 25.96 -29.32 38.35
N GLY A 15 24.64 -29.39 38.24
CA GLY A 15 23.93 -30.04 37.15
C GLY A 15 23.63 -29.06 36.02
N LYS A 16 24.44 -29.08 34.95
CA LYS A 16 24.12 -28.45 33.66
C LYS A 16 23.34 -29.45 32.79
N GLU A 17 22.02 -29.31 32.73
CA GLU A 17 21.21 -29.91 31.67
C GLU A 17 20.27 -28.86 31.08
N GLY A 18 20.23 -28.74 29.75
CA GLY A 18 19.18 -27.99 29.06
C GLY A 18 19.60 -26.88 28.10
N GLN A 19 20.64 -27.05 27.27
CA GLN A 19 20.90 -26.16 26.12
C GLN A 19 21.02 -26.95 24.82
N LYS A 20 19.90 -27.44 24.26
CA LYS A 20 19.85 -27.94 22.87
C LYS A 20 18.60 -27.58 22.06
N SER A 21 17.62 -26.84 22.58
CA SER A 21 16.35 -26.56 21.87
C SER A 21 16.23 -25.19 21.18
N ALA A 22 17.10 -24.21 21.47
CA ALA A 22 16.98 -22.86 20.91
C ALA A 22 17.44 -22.73 19.44
N SER A 23 18.24 -23.69 18.94
CA SER A 23 18.97 -23.55 17.67
C SER A 23 18.14 -23.92 16.42
N ALA A 24 17.15 -24.81 16.56
CA ALA A 24 16.29 -25.19 15.44
C ALA A 24 15.26 -24.11 15.09
N ASN A 25 14.77 -23.36 16.09
CA ASN A 25 13.71 -22.39 15.92
C ASN A 25 14.21 -21.06 15.31
N ALA A 26 15.44 -20.64 15.63
CA ALA A 26 16.05 -19.43 15.08
C ALA A 26 16.24 -19.46 13.55
N LYS A 27 16.40 -20.65 12.95
CA LYS A 27 16.50 -20.81 11.49
C LYS A 27 15.14 -20.66 10.80
N SER A 28 14.06 -21.09 11.45
CA SER A 28 12.68 -20.97 10.98
C SER A 28 12.24 -19.51 10.86
N TYR A 29 12.44 -18.71 11.92
CA TYR A 29 12.11 -17.29 11.90
C TYR A 29 12.98 -16.48 10.93
N LYS A 30 14.25 -16.84 10.72
CA LYS A 30 15.08 -16.16 9.71
C LYS A 30 14.56 -16.38 8.29
N GLY A 31 14.05 -17.57 7.98
CA GLY A 31 13.40 -17.86 6.70
C GLY A 31 12.13 -17.05 6.50
N LEU A 32 11.27 -17.01 7.53
CA LEU A 32 10.04 -16.23 7.54
C LEU A 32 10.32 -14.71 7.45
N LEU A 33 11.24 -14.17 8.24
CA LEU A 33 11.61 -12.76 8.21
C LEU A 33 12.23 -12.37 6.86
N LYS A 34 13.02 -13.26 6.23
CA LYS A 34 13.57 -13.03 4.90
C LYS A 34 12.51 -13.17 3.78
N SER A 35 11.42 -13.92 4.00
CA SER A 35 10.29 -13.95 3.06
C SER A 35 9.40 -12.72 3.24
N LEU A 36 9.13 -12.29 4.47
CA LEU A 36 8.42 -11.06 4.80
C LEU A 36 9.16 -9.81 4.30
N ALA A 37 10.49 -9.77 4.45
CA ALA A 37 11.32 -8.70 3.88
C ALA A 37 11.31 -8.71 2.35
N ARG A 38 11.22 -9.88 1.70
CA ARG A 38 11.10 -9.99 0.24
C ARG A 38 9.69 -9.65 -0.28
N MET A 39 8.64 -9.98 0.47
CA MET A 39 7.28 -9.51 0.18
C MET A 39 7.17 -8.00 0.30
N ARG A 40 7.88 -7.39 1.26
CA ARG A 40 7.95 -5.92 1.43
C ARG A 40 8.72 -5.21 0.31
N GLN A 41 9.49 -5.94 -0.51
CA GLN A 41 10.33 -5.38 -1.58
C GLN A 41 9.76 -5.60 -2.98
N GLN A 42 8.61 -6.26 -3.14
CA GLN A 42 7.98 -6.26 -4.45
C GLN A 42 7.28 -4.90 -4.64
N PRO A 43 7.61 -4.14 -5.70
CA PRO A 43 6.87 -2.93 -6.01
C PRO A 43 5.42 -3.35 -6.18
N ASN A 44 4.54 -2.79 -5.35
CA ASN A 44 3.13 -3.08 -5.47
C ASN A 44 2.72 -2.55 -6.85
N ARG A 45 2.26 -3.42 -7.76
CA ARG A 45 1.87 -3.04 -9.12
C ARG A 45 0.92 -1.82 -9.11
N HIS A 46 0.06 -1.75 -8.09
CA HIS A 46 -0.85 -0.63 -7.90
C HIS A 46 -0.14 0.65 -7.43
N GLU A 47 0.93 0.58 -6.64
CA GLU A 47 1.74 1.75 -6.27
C GLU A 47 2.37 2.39 -7.51
N GLU A 48 3.02 1.59 -8.36
CA GLU A 48 3.66 2.09 -9.58
C GLU A 48 2.63 2.69 -10.54
N LEU A 49 1.47 2.06 -10.70
CA LEU A 49 0.45 2.56 -11.61
C LEU A 49 -0.29 3.77 -11.03
N ALA A 50 -0.58 3.80 -9.73
CA ALA A 50 -1.28 4.92 -9.08
C ALA A 50 -0.41 6.19 -9.01
N SER A 51 0.90 6.04 -8.88
CA SER A 51 1.85 7.15 -8.91
C SER A 51 2.12 7.72 -10.31
N LYS A 52 1.76 7.00 -11.38
CA LYS A 52 1.86 7.52 -12.75
C LYS A 52 0.84 8.63 -12.98
N THR A 53 1.30 9.70 -13.61
CA THR A 53 0.46 10.79 -14.11
C THR A 53 -0.56 10.25 -15.10
N SER A 54 -1.85 10.51 -14.84
CA SER A 54 -2.91 10.25 -15.80
C SER A 54 -2.70 11.03 -17.09
N GLN A 55 -2.92 10.41 -18.25
CA GLN A 55 -2.64 11.03 -19.54
C GLN A 55 -3.93 11.41 -20.27
N TRP A 56 -3.91 12.55 -20.95
CA TRP A 56 -5.01 13.04 -21.79
C TRP A 56 -5.41 12.03 -22.87
N THR A 57 -4.43 11.29 -23.40
CA THR A 57 -4.63 10.37 -24.53
C THR A 57 -4.97 8.94 -24.09
N TRP A 58 -5.21 8.69 -22.80
CA TRP A 58 -5.55 7.36 -22.32
C TRP A 58 -6.88 6.86 -22.85
N THR A 59 -6.92 5.56 -23.17
CA THR A 59 -8.14 4.81 -23.47
C THR A 59 -8.97 4.58 -22.20
N ASN A 60 -10.24 4.21 -22.36
CA ASN A 60 -11.09 3.82 -21.23
C ASN A 60 -10.46 2.72 -20.36
N LYS A 61 -9.85 1.72 -21.00
CA LYS A 61 -9.18 0.61 -20.30
C LYS A 61 -8.04 1.11 -19.41
N GLN A 62 -7.17 1.96 -19.95
CA GLN A 62 -6.05 2.54 -19.19
C GLN A 62 -6.54 3.40 -18.02
N CYS A 63 -7.60 4.19 -18.23
CA CYS A 63 -8.22 4.96 -17.16
C CYS A 63 -8.74 4.04 -16.04
N ARG A 64 -9.42 2.95 -16.37
CA ARG A 64 -9.93 1.99 -15.38
C ARG A 64 -8.82 1.30 -14.61
N GLU A 65 -7.77 0.85 -15.30
CA GLU A 65 -6.59 0.25 -14.65
C GLU A 65 -5.95 1.22 -13.65
N TRP A 66 -5.84 2.50 -14.02
CA TRP A 66 -5.34 3.54 -13.12
C TRP A 66 -6.29 3.80 -11.94
N ILE A 67 -7.62 3.88 -12.17
CA ILE A 67 -8.60 4.04 -11.08
C ILE A 67 -8.54 2.86 -10.12
N THR A 68 -8.43 1.63 -10.61
CA THR A 68 -8.25 0.43 -9.77
C THR A 68 -6.99 0.59 -8.93
N ALA A 69 -5.86 0.97 -9.52
CA ALA A 69 -4.61 1.16 -8.81
C ALA A 69 -4.70 2.25 -7.72
N VAL A 70 -5.30 3.40 -8.02
CA VAL A 70 -5.55 4.47 -7.04
C VAL A 70 -6.46 3.99 -5.92
N SER A 71 -7.49 3.20 -6.23
CA SER A 71 -8.43 2.66 -5.23
C SER A 71 -7.73 1.73 -4.25
N VAL A 72 -6.91 0.81 -4.76
CA VAL A 72 -6.16 -0.13 -3.93
C VAL A 72 -5.09 0.59 -3.12
N TRP A 73 -4.27 1.41 -3.78
CA TRP A 73 -3.07 1.99 -3.18
C TRP A 73 -3.37 3.17 -2.24
N TYR A 74 -4.18 4.14 -2.68
CA TYR A 74 -4.43 5.35 -1.90
C TYR A 74 -5.70 5.28 -1.05
N LEU A 75 -6.70 4.50 -1.47
CA LEU A 75 -8.01 4.46 -0.80
C LEU A 75 -8.25 3.20 0.04
N GLY A 76 -7.30 2.25 0.03
CA GLY A 76 -7.34 1.02 0.83
C GLY A 76 -8.42 0.03 0.41
N TYR A 77 -8.82 0.01 -0.86
CA TYR A 77 -9.72 -1.01 -1.40
C TYR A 77 -8.96 -2.33 -1.56
N ASP A 78 -9.68 -3.44 -1.51
CA ASP A 78 -9.18 -4.65 -2.15
C ASP A 78 -9.25 -4.52 -3.69
N GLU A 79 -8.56 -5.41 -4.40
CA GLU A 79 -8.47 -5.34 -5.86
C GLU A 79 -9.86 -5.45 -6.53
N VAL A 80 -10.72 -6.34 -6.01
CA VAL A 80 -12.05 -6.61 -6.57
C VAL A 80 -12.97 -5.40 -6.42
N ASP A 81 -12.99 -4.77 -5.27
CA ASP A 81 -13.79 -3.57 -5.02
C ASP A 81 -13.22 -2.36 -5.77
N GLY A 82 -11.90 -2.28 -5.93
CA GLY A 82 -11.25 -1.30 -6.80
C GLY A 82 -11.69 -1.44 -8.26
N GLU A 83 -11.73 -2.66 -8.78
CA GLU A 83 -12.23 -2.96 -10.13
C GLU A 83 -13.72 -2.63 -10.30
N LYS A 84 -14.56 -2.97 -9.31
CA LYS A 84 -15.98 -2.60 -9.32
C LYS A 84 -16.17 -1.09 -9.34
N ALA A 85 -15.38 -0.33 -8.59
CA ALA A 85 -15.41 1.13 -8.63
C ALA A 85 -14.98 1.62 -10.02
N ALA A 86 -13.85 1.15 -10.54
CA ALA A 86 -13.35 1.53 -11.86
C ALA A 86 -14.34 1.18 -13.00
N ALA A 87 -15.09 0.09 -12.89
CA ALA A 87 -16.10 -0.31 -13.88
C ALA A 87 -17.23 0.73 -14.05
N LYS A 88 -17.52 1.53 -13.01
CA LYS A 88 -18.50 2.62 -13.08
C LYS A 88 -18.01 3.82 -13.89
N PHE A 89 -16.69 3.97 -14.06
CA PHE A 89 -16.13 5.04 -14.89
C PHE A 89 -16.39 4.76 -16.38
N GLN A 90 -17.13 5.67 -17.01
CA GLN A 90 -17.40 5.69 -18.44
C GLN A 90 -16.74 6.93 -19.03
N GLY A 91 -15.73 6.74 -19.89
CA GLY A 91 -14.94 7.85 -20.43
C GLY A 91 -13.52 7.45 -20.82
N PHE A 92 -12.70 8.43 -21.15
CA PHE A 92 -11.30 8.25 -21.53
C PHE A 92 -10.45 9.36 -20.88
N GLY A 93 -9.18 9.52 -21.26
CA GLY A 93 -8.24 10.43 -20.59
C GLY A 93 -8.81 11.81 -20.20
N PRO A 94 -9.44 12.57 -21.11
CA PRO A 94 -10.03 13.88 -20.81
C PRO A 94 -11.14 13.81 -19.77
N SER A 95 -11.91 12.72 -19.77
CA SER A 95 -12.99 12.52 -18.81
C SER A 95 -12.45 12.47 -17.38
N LEU A 96 -11.24 11.96 -17.13
CA LEU A 96 -10.65 11.97 -15.78
C LEU A 96 -10.54 13.40 -15.23
N PHE A 97 -10.09 14.35 -16.06
CA PHE A 97 -9.88 15.75 -15.67
C PHE A 97 -11.16 16.58 -15.64
N ALA A 98 -12.18 16.18 -16.40
CA ALA A 98 -13.48 16.85 -16.45
C ALA A 98 -14.52 16.21 -15.50
N THR A 99 -14.18 15.13 -14.80
CA THR A 99 -15.11 14.46 -13.89
C THR A 99 -15.29 15.28 -12.62
N THR A 100 -16.53 15.68 -12.37
CA THR A 100 -16.93 16.47 -11.21
C THR A 100 -16.85 15.64 -9.92
N ILE A 101 -16.77 16.31 -8.76
CA ILE A 101 -16.76 15.63 -7.45
C ILE A 101 -17.98 14.72 -7.30
N ARG A 102 -19.17 15.18 -7.71
CA ARG A 102 -20.40 14.37 -7.68
C ARG A 102 -20.29 13.09 -8.49
N ASN A 103 -19.66 13.14 -9.67
CA ASN A 103 -19.45 11.95 -10.48
C ASN A 103 -18.43 11.00 -9.84
N TRP A 104 -17.38 11.53 -9.21
CA TRP A 104 -16.46 10.73 -8.39
C TRP A 104 -17.16 10.10 -7.18
N GLU A 105 -18.11 10.79 -6.55
CA GLU A 105 -18.93 10.24 -5.46
C GLU A 105 -19.77 9.06 -5.93
N MET A 106 -20.34 9.10 -7.13
CA MET A 106 -21.08 7.96 -7.71
C MET A 106 -20.16 6.76 -7.97
N ILE A 107 -18.91 7.02 -8.39
CA ILE A 107 -17.91 5.98 -8.63
C ILE A 107 -17.52 5.29 -7.30
N PHE A 108 -17.08 6.07 -6.31
CA PHE A 108 -16.52 5.51 -5.08
C PHE A 108 -17.54 5.25 -3.97
N GLY A 109 -18.75 5.80 -4.07
CA GLY A 109 -19.80 5.69 -3.04
C GLY A 109 -19.47 6.43 -1.74
N ASN A 110 -18.44 7.28 -1.73
CA ASN A 110 -17.96 7.96 -0.53
C ASN A 110 -17.37 9.33 -0.89
N LYS A 111 -17.87 10.38 -0.23
CA LYS A 111 -17.49 11.77 -0.45
C LYS A 111 -16.01 12.06 -0.20
N HIS A 112 -15.45 11.56 0.89
CA HIS A 112 -14.04 11.79 1.22
C HIS A 112 -13.11 11.14 0.18
N LYS A 113 -13.41 9.91 -0.23
CA LYS A 113 -12.65 9.18 -1.26
C LYS A 113 -12.73 9.88 -2.61
N ALA A 114 -13.94 10.30 -3.02
CA ALA A 114 -14.15 11.06 -4.25
C ALA A 114 -13.34 12.37 -4.26
N HIS A 115 -13.36 13.09 -3.16
CA HIS A 115 -12.61 14.33 -2.99
C HIS A 115 -11.09 14.10 -3.06
N SER A 116 -10.58 13.04 -2.42
CA SER A 116 -9.15 12.67 -2.50
C SER A 116 -8.70 12.40 -3.94
N VAL A 117 -9.50 11.68 -4.73
CA VAL A 117 -9.18 11.39 -6.14
C VAL A 117 -9.29 12.65 -7.01
N CYS A 118 -10.33 13.46 -6.81
CA CYS A 118 -10.47 14.72 -7.52
C CYS A 118 -9.27 15.64 -7.29
N MET A 119 -8.81 15.74 -6.03
CA MET A 119 -7.61 16.50 -5.68
C MET A 119 -6.33 15.93 -6.28
N LEU A 120 -6.19 14.60 -6.31
CA LEU A 120 -5.06 13.93 -6.96
C LEU A 120 -5.01 14.33 -8.45
N ILE A 121 -6.12 14.21 -9.17
CA ILE A 121 -6.19 14.55 -10.60
C ILE A 121 -5.94 16.03 -10.85
N TYR A 122 -6.53 16.91 -10.03
CA TYR A 122 -6.31 18.36 -10.12
C TYR A 122 -4.83 18.73 -9.95
N ASN A 123 -4.11 18.06 -9.06
CA ASN A 123 -2.68 18.29 -8.90
C ASN A 123 -1.86 17.76 -10.10
N LEU A 124 -2.32 16.67 -10.73
CA LEU A 124 -1.65 16.06 -11.89
C LEU A 124 -1.87 16.82 -13.20
N GLN A 125 -2.88 17.69 -13.31
CA GLN A 125 -3.24 18.33 -14.59
C GLN A 125 -2.14 19.16 -15.26
N ARG A 126 -1.16 19.63 -14.47
CA ARG A 126 -0.02 20.43 -14.97
C ARG A 126 1.17 19.58 -15.39
N GLU A 127 1.13 18.29 -15.10
CA GLU A 127 2.18 17.35 -15.45
C GLU A 127 2.20 17.06 -16.95
N LYS A 128 3.37 16.64 -17.45
CA LYS A 128 3.55 16.35 -18.88
C LYS A 128 2.58 15.27 -19.34
N GLY A 129 1.79 15.61 -20.36
CA GLY A 129 0.84 14.69 -21.00
C GLY A 129 -0.51 14.58 -20.30
N ALA A 130 -0.69 15.21 -19.13
CA ALA A 130 -1.96 15.20 -18.40
C ALA A 130 -3.07 15.98 -19.09
N VAL A 131 -2.84 17.28 -19.36
CA VAL A 131 -3.77 18.14 -20.11
C VAL A 131 -2.98 18.97 -21.13
N PRO A 132 -3.40 19.04 -22.41
CA PRO A 132 -2.79 19.93 -23.38
C PRO A 132 -2.86 21.38 -22.92
N ARG A 133 -1.75 22.14 -23.05
CA ARG A 133 -1.67 23.54 -22.59
C ARG A 133 -2.68 24.48 -23.24
N SER A 134 -3.22 24.11 -24.40
CA SER A 134 -4.25 24.86 -25.12
C SER A 134 -5.65 24.71 -24.50
N ILE A 135 -5.85 23.72 -23.63
CA ILE A 135 -7.12 23.47 -22.95
C ILE A 135 -7.03 24.07 -21.56
N GLY A 136 -7.96 24.95 -21.22
CA GLY A 136 -8.04 25.56 -19.90
C GLY A 136 -8.15 24.51 -18.79
N VAL A 137 -7.63 24.84 -17.61
CA VAL A 137 -7.73 23.99 -16.41
C VAL A 137 -9.19 23.90 -15.96
N HIS A 138 -9.69 22.68 -15.78
CA HIS A 138 -10.97 22.47 -15.12
C HIS A 138 -10.81 22.74 -13.61
N ASP A 139 -11.67 23.60 -13.07
CA ASP A 139 -11.71 23.92 -11.65
C ASP A 139 -12.91 23.19 -11.01
N PRO A 140 -12.67 22.09 -10.27
CA PRO A 140 -13.75 21.25 -9.74
C PRO A 140 -14.54 21.94 -8.61
N TRP A 141 -14.10 23.09 -8.13
CA TRP A 141 -14.70 23.80 -6.99
C TRP A 141 -15.77 24.80 -7.40
N LYS A 142 -15.84 25.16 -8.68
CA LYS A 142 -16.87 26.08 -9.20
C LYS A 142 -18.29 25.53 -9.09
N GLU A 143 -18.45 24.23 -8.93
CA GLU A 143 -19.75 23.57 -8.81
C GLU A 143 -20.25 23.39 -7.36
N VAL A 144 -19.41 23.74 -6.37
CA VAL A 144 -19.73 23.57 -4.94
C VAL A 144 -20.18 24.89 -4.28
N GLN A 145 -20.15 25.99 -5.03
CA GLN A 145 -20.67 27.31 -4.61
C GLN A 145 -22.14 27.46 -5.02
#